data_AF-A0A2W2C5Y7-F1
#
_entry.id   AF-A0A2W2C5Y7-F1
#
_cell.length_a   1.000
_cell.length_b   1.000
_cell.length_c   1.000
_cell.angle_alpha   90.00
_cell.angle_beta   90.00
_cell.angle_gamma   90.00
#
_symmetry.space_group_name_H-M   'P 1'
#
loop_
_entity.id
_entity.type
_entity.pdbx_description
1 polymer ?
#
loop_
_entity_poly.entity_id
_entity_poly.type
_entity_poly.pdbx_seq_one_letter_code
_entity_poly.pdbx_strand_id
1 'polypeptide(L)'
;MSITTDRPVTIAADPRTLVSAEVFDKTTRYFAARQEVTQAYAERAVGQFFVFLKAYADAQDNPGFGLLLPSGESYRVVPTRPVDAVWHAALQISEPYTAACTAIAGHYVHHRPILTEAMRDGTAIDYTLAALRDTGYLVDMEFWAGEAESCCPPNPPQPGKA
;
A
#
# COMPACT_ATOMS: atom_id res chain seq x y z
N MET A 1 45.20 8.22 2.30
CA MET A 1 44.21 9.23 2.73
C MET A 1 43.00 9.06 1.82
N SER A 2 42.04 8.22 2.21
CA SER A 2 40.80 8.02 1.44
C SER A 2 39.73 8.93 2.00
N ILE A 3 39.20 9.80 1.15
CA ILE A 3 38.09 10.67 1.47
C ILE A 3 36.82 9.85 1.23
N THR A 4 36.18 9.39 2.31
CA THR A 4 34.83 8.84 2.25
C THR A 4 33.90 10.01 1.95
N THR A 5 33.37 10.08 0.72
CA THR A 5 32.28 10.99 0.38
C THR A 5 31.05 10.59 1.19
N ASP A 6 30.66 11.47 2.11
CA ASP A 6 29.45 11.37 2.89
C ASP A 6 28.24 11.48 1.96
N ARG A 7 27.41 10.42 1.89
CA ARG A 7 26.21 10.41 1.06
C ARG A 7 25.16 11.26 1.78
N PRO A 8 24.56 12.29 1.16
CA PRO A 8 23.56 13.10 1.83
C PRO A 8 22.40 12.21 2.31
N VAL A 9 22.09 12.29 3.60
CA VAL A 9 20.92 11.62 4.19
C VAL A 9 19.69 12.38 3.71
N THR A 10 19.02 11.86 2.69
CA THR A 10 17.70 12.37 2.28
C THR A 10 16.69 11.98 3.36
N ILE A 11 16.09 12.98 4.02
CA ILE A 11 14.99 12.76 4.95
C ILE A 11 13.77 12.30 4.14
N ALA A 12 13.20 11.15 4.49
CA ALA A 12 12.01 10.63 3.83
C ALA A 12 10.83 11.60 3.98
N ALA A 13 10.05 11.78 2.91
CA ALA A 13 8.91 12.69 2.90
C ALA A 13 7.75 12.16 3.77
N ASP A 14 6.96 13.08 4.33
CA ASP A 14 5.76 12.73 5.10
C ASP A 14 4.64 12.23 4.16
N PRO A 15 4.12 11.00 4.36
CA PRO A 15 3.02 10.45 3.56
C PRO A 15 1.75 11.32 3.52
N ARG A 16 1.55 12.18 4.53
CA ARG A 16 0.41 13.13 4.57
C ARG A 16 0.40 14.10 3.39
N THR A 17 1.57 14.33 2.80
CA THR A 17 1.74 15.25 1.66
C THR A 17 1.33 14.67 0.31
N LEU A 18 1.01 13.37 0.25
CA LEU A 18 0.54 12.69 -0.97
C LEU A 18 -0.86 13.14 -1.42
N VAL A 19 -1.64 13.73 -0.51
CA VAL A 19 -3.02 14.17 -0.77
C VAL A 19 -3.27 15.52 -0.09
N SER A 20 -4.44 16.14 -0.34
CA SER A 20 -4.83 17.32 0.43
C SER A 20 -5.11 16.98 1.91
N ALA A 21 -4.91 17.95 2.80
CA ALA A 21 -5.21 17.79 4.22
C ALA A 21 -6.67 17.35 4.47
N GLU A 22 -7.61 17.82 3.65
CA GLU A 22 -9.02 17.43 3.72
C GLU A 22 -9.23 15.94 3.41
N VAL A 23 -8.60 15.43 2.33
CA VAL A 23 -8.69 14.01 1.97
C VAL A 23 -8.06 13.14 3.06
N PHE A 24 -6.92 13.56 3.60
CA PHE A 24 -6.26 12.86 4.71
C PHE A 24 -7.15 12.82 5.97
N ASP A 25 -7.71 13.96 6.38
CA ASP A 25 -8.56 14.05 7.57
C ASP A 25 -9.86 13.24 7.42
N LYS A 26 -10.57 13.36 6.29
CA LYS A 26 -11.78 12.57 6.01
C LYS A 26 -11.51 11.06 6.05
N THR A 27 -10.42 10.61 5.42
CA THR A 27 -10.06 9.18 5.38
C THR A 27 -9.68 8.68 6.77
N THR A 28 -8.89 9.46 7.51
CA THR A 28 -8.44 9.10 8.86
C THR A 28 -9.58 9.01 9.84
N ARG A 29 -10.47 10.01 9.91
CA ARG A 29 -11.61 9.99 10.83
C ARG A 29 -12.54 8.82 10.55
N TYR A 30 -12.79 8.53 9.28
CA TYR A 30 -13.61 7.39 8.90
C TYR A 30 -12.97 6.06 9.33
N PHE A 31 -11.67 5.87 9.06
CA PHE A 31 -10.95 4.67 9.48
C PHE A 31 -10.90 4.53 11.01
N ALA A 32 -10.63 5.61 11.74
CA ALA A 32 -10.60 5.62 13.20
C ALA A 32 -11.94 5.16 13.80
N ALA A 33 -13.04 5.74 13.30
CA ALA A 33 -14.39 5.37 13.74
C ALA A 33 -14.76 3.93 13.36
N ARG A 34 -14.38 3.48 12.16
CA ARG A 34 -14.71 2.14 11.66
C ARG A 34 -13.94 1.02 12.37
N GLN A 35 -12.68 1.26 12.71
CA GLN A 35 -11.82 0.26 13.37
C GLN A 35 -11.79 0.42 14.90
N GLU A 36 -12.49 1.41 15.45
CA GLU A 36 -12.51 1.72 16.88
C GLU A 36 -11.09 1.96 17.46
N VAL A 37 -10.25 2.64 16.68
CA VAL A 37 -8.85 2.95 17.03
C VAL A 37 -8.65 4.43 17.31
N THR A 38 -7.53 4.77 17.95
CA THR A 38 -7.17 6.17 18.19
C THR A 38 -6.91 6.93 16.89
N GLN A 39 -7.17 8.23 16.91
CA GLN A 39 -6.85 9.13 15.79
C GLN A 39 -5.36 9.03 15.41
N ALA A 40 -4.45 9.01 16.39
CA ALA A 40 -3.01 8.94 16.14
C ALA A 40 -2.60 7.64 15.42
N TYR A 41 -3.18 6.49 15.80
CA TYR A 41 -2.97 5.24 15.08
C TYR A 41 -3.52 5.30 13.66
N ALA A 42 -4.74 5.82 13.51
CA ALA A 42 -5.39 5.96 12.21
C ALA A 42 -4.59 6.84 11.25
N GLU A 43 -4.02 7.96 11.70
CA GLU A 43 -3.20 8.85 10.88
C GLU A 43 -1.97 8.13 10.32
N ARG A 44 -1.30 7.32 11.16
CA ARG A 44 -0.14 6.53 10.73
C ARG A 44 -0.55 5.45 9.73
N ALA A 45 -1.62 4.71 10.02
CA ALA A 45 -2.14 3.65 9.16
C ALA A 45 -2.56 4.19 7.77
N VAL A 46 -3.30 5.31 7.75
CA VAL A 46 -3.70 5.99 6.51
C VAL A 46 -2.50 6.51 5.74
N GLY A 47 -1.50 7.04 6.43
CA GLY A 47 -0.22 7.40 5.81
C GLY A 47 0.40 6.21 5.07
N GLN A 48 0.53 5.05 5.73
CA GLN A 48 1.11 3.85 5.11
C GLN A 48 0.28 3.31 3.93
N PHE A 49 -1.04 3.41 4.00
CA PHE A 49 -1.92 3.12 2.87
C PHE A 49 -1.66 4.05 1.66
N PHE A 50 -1.42 5.33 1.88
CA PHE A 50 -1.08 6.23 0.77
C PHE A 50 0.31 5.96 0.19
N VAL A 51 1.31 5.59 1.01
CA VAL A 51 2.61 5.11 0.49
C VAL A 51 2.43 3.84 -0.34
N PHE A 52 1.56 2.93 0.09
CA PHE A 52 1.21 1.72 -0.66
C PHE A 52 0.57 2.05 -2.03
N LEU A 53 -0.40 2.98 -2.07
CA LEU A 53 -0.98 3.44 -3.33
C LEU A 53 0.07 4.10 -4.24
N LYS A 54 1.01 4.85 -3.67
CA LYS A 54 2.11 5.45 -4.41
C LYS A 54 3.04 4.40 -5.01
N ALA A 55 3.44 3.40 -4.22
CA ALA A 55 4.25 2.29 -4.68
C ALA A 55 3.54 1.48 -5.79
N TYR A 56 2.22 1.29 -5.66
CA TYR A 56 1.40 0.70 -6.74
C TYR A 56 1.46 1.55 -8.01
N ALA A 57 1.27 2.87 -7.89
CA ALA A 57 1.27 3.79 -9.03
C ALA A 57 2.64 3.88 -9.72
N ASP A 58 3.73 3.87 -8.96
CA ASP A 58 5.09 3.95 -9.51
C ASP A 58 5.51 2.66 -10.22
N ALA A 59 4.98 1.53 -9.77
CA ALA A 59 5.30 0.23 -10.34
C ALA A 59 4.43 -0.14 -11.56
N GLN A 60 3.37 0.61 -11.86
CA GLN A 60 2.35 0.21 -12.84
C GLN A 60 2.87 0.04 -14.28
N ASP A 61 3.91 0.78 -14.65
CA ASP A 61 4.52 0.73 -15.98
C ASP A 61 5.58 -0.37 -16.09
N ASN A 62 5.91 -1.06 -14.99
CA ASN A 62 6.80 -2.20 -15.02
C ASN A 62 6.12 -3.34 -15.80
N PRO A 63 6.72 -3.88 -16.87
CA PRO A 63 6.12 -4.98 -17.64
C PRO A 63 5.91 -6.26 -16.82
N GLY A 64 6.59 -6.41 -15.68
CA GLY A 64 6.34 -7.47 -14.70
C GLY A 64 5.13 -7.21 -13.80
N PHE A 65 4.61 -5.99 -13.72
CA PHE A 65 3.62 -5.58 -12.74
C PHE A 65 2.32 -6.37 -12.84
N GLY A 66 1.93 -7.00 -11.73
CA GLY A 66 0.72 -7.82 -11.67
C GLY A 66 0.81 -9.16 -12.41
N LEU A 67 1.98 -9.55 -12.93
CA LEU A 67 2.19 -10.90 -13.45
C LEU A 67 2.43 -11.88 -12.29
N LEU A 68 1.72 -13.01 -12.34
CA LEU A 68 2.15 -14.23 -11.69
C LEU A 68 3.31 -14.81 -12.53
N LEU A 69 4.46 -14.96 -11.91
CA LEU A 69 5.56 -15.70 -12.49
C LEU A 69 5.17 -17.18 -12.68
N PRO A 70 5.80 -17.89 -13.63
CA PRO A 70 5.69 -19.35 -13.73
C PRO A 70 6.11 -20.09 -12.45
N SER A 71 6.90 -19.45 -11.59
CA SER A 71 7.29 -19.92 -10.25
C SER A 71 6.22 -19.75 -9.18
N GLY A 72 5.10 -19.06 -9.46
CA GLY A 72 4.04 -18.76 -8.49
C GLY A 72 4.19 -17.41 -7.77
N GLU A 73 5.30 -16.70 -7.97
CA GLU A 73 5.57 -15.39 -7.38
C GLU A 73 4.74 -14.27 -8.05
N SER A 74 4.43 -13.21 -7.31
CA SER A 74 3.65 -12.07 -7.82
C SER A 74 4.47 -10.79 -7.74
N TYR A 75 4.73 -10.14 -8.87
CA TYR A 75 5.30 -8.78 -8.90
C TYR A 75 4.22 -7.72 -8.72
N ARG A 76 3.47 -7.83 -7.62
CA ARG A 76 2.45 -6.86 -7.24
C ARG A 76 2.77 -6.40 -5.83
N VAL A 77 2.68 -5.10 -5.58
CA VAL A 77 2.66 -4.63 -4.20
C VAL A 77 1.40 -5.15 -3.52
N VAL A 78 1.55 -5.75 -2.35
CA VAL A 78 0.46 -6.31 -1.56
C VAL A 78 0.46 -5.70 -0.16
N PRO A 79 -0.71 -5.34 0.39
CA PRO A 79 -0.76 -4.80 1.74
C PRO A 79 -0.56 -5.91 2.79
N THR A 80 -0.04 -5.55 3.96
CA THR A 80 -0.26 -6.32 5.19
C THR A 80 -1.66 -6.04 5.73
N ARG A 81 -2.12 -6.88 6.67
CA ARG A 81 -3.41 -6.76 7.35
C ARG A 81 -3.83 -5.34 7.77
N PRO A 82 -3.02 -4.56 8.52
CA PRO A 82 -3.46 -3.24 8.96
C PRO A 82 -3.61 -2.24 7.80
N VAL A 83 -2.82 -2.37 6.73
CA VAL A 83 -2.90 -1.50 5.55
C VAL A 83 -4.09 -1.90 4.67
N ASP A 84 -4.35 -3.20 4.53
CA ASP A 84 -5.53 -3.73 3.83
C ASP A 84 -6.84 -3.26 4.48
N ALA A 85 -6.88 -3.26 5.81
CA ALA A 85 -8.02 -2.73 6.57
C ALA A 85 -8.31 -1.25 6.27
N VAL A 86 -7.26 -0.44 6.04
CA VAL A 86 -7.42 0.96 5.60
C VAL A 86 -7.97 1.02 4.19
N TRP A 87 -7.44 0.22 3.26
CA TRP A 87 -7.91 0.23 1.87
C TRP A 87 -9.41 -0.11 1.80
N HIS A 88 -9.85 -1.13 2.53
CA HIS A 88 -11.26 -1.49 2.62
C HIS A 88 -12.14 -0.41 3.24
N ALA A 89 -11.64 0.34 4.21
CA ALA A 89 -12.36 1.48 4.76
C ALA A 89 -12.44 2.61 3.73
N ALA A 90 -11.35 2.93 3.05
CA ALA A 90 -11.30 4.00 2.05
C ALA A 90 -12.26 3.73 0.88
N LEU A 91 -12.36 2.49 0.40
CA LEU A 91 -13.29 2.11 -0.67
C LEU A 91 -14.76 2.40 -0.35
N GLN A 92 -15.13 2.51 0.93
CA GLN A 92 -16.50 2.82 1.38
C GLN A 92 -16.80 4.33 1.41
N ILE A 93 -15.78 5.18 1.25
CA ILE A 93 -15.90 6.64 1.15
C ILE A 93 -15.38 7.09 -0.22
N SER A 94 -16.21 6.88 -1.24
CA SER A 94 -15.82 6.98 -2.65
C SER A 94 -15.25 8.34 -3.06
N GLU A 95 -15.76 9.45 -2.53
CA GLU A 95 -15.25 10.80 -2.82
C GLU A 95 -13.78 10.98 -2.33
N PRO A 96 -13.45 10.82 -1.04
CA PRO A 96 -12.06 10.85 -0.57
C PRO A 96 -11.14 9.84 -1.28
N TYR A 97 -11.62 8.61 -1.52
CA TYR A 97 -10.80 7.60 -2.18
C TYR A 97 -10.48 7.95 -3.63
N THR A 98 -11.45 8.47 -4.38
CA THR A 98 -11.25 8.93 -5.76
C THR A 98 -10.27 10.12 -5.81
N ALA A 99 -10.39 11.05 -4.85
CA ALA A 99 -9.47 12.18 -4.74
C ALA A 99 -8.04 11.72 -4.43
N ALA A 100 -7.87 10.78 -3.50
CA ALA A 100 -6.57 10.19 -3.19
C ALA A 100 -5.95 9.47 -4.41
N CYS A 101 -6.73 8.64 -5.10
CA CYS A 101 -6.27 7.95 -6.30
C CYS A 101 -5.84 8.92 -7.41
N THR A 102 -6.63 9.97 -7.64
CA THR A 102 -6.30 11.00 -8.63
C THR A 102 -5.00 11.74 -8.26
N ALA A 103 -4.84 12.12 -6.99
CA ALA A 103 -3.65 12.82 -6.53
C ALA A 103 -2.38 11.96 -6.61
N ILE A 104 -2.47 10.67 -6.28
CA ILE A 104 -1.32 9.77 -6.16
C ILE A 104 -0.97 9.08 -7.49
N ALA A 105 -1.98 8.60 -8.21
CA ALA A 105 -1.82 7.75 -9.39
C ALA A 105 -2.29 8.42 -10.70
N GLY A 106 -2.96 9.57 -10.62
CA GLY A 106 -3.55 10.24 -11.79
C GLY A 106 -4.83 9.57 -12.33
N HIS A 107 -5.26 8.45 -11.75
CA HIS A 107 -6.45 7.70 -12.16
C HIS A 107 -7.00 6.88 -10.98
N TYR A 108 -8.21 6.34 -11.11
CA TYR A 108 -8.82 5.51 -10.07
C TYR A 108 -8.12 4.15 -9.94
N VAL A 109 -7.59 3.84 -8.76
CA VAL A 109 -6.96 2.53 -8.51
C VAL A 109 -8.04 1.52 -8.14
N HIS A 110 -8.25 0.52 -9.01
CA HIS A 110 -9.25 -0.51 -8.79
C HIS A 110 -8.77 -1.58 -7.80
N HIS A 111 -9.54 -1.81 -6.75
CA HIS A 111 -9.31 -2.94 -5.85
C HIS A 111 -9.63 -4.26 -6.57
N ARG A 112 -8.65 -5.16 -6.62
CA ARG A 112 -8.78 -6.51 -7.19
C ARG A 112 -8.38 -7.54 -6.13
N PRO A 113 -9.35 -8.28 -5.56
CA PRO A 113 -9.08 -9.31 -4.59
C PRO A 113 -8.46 -10.51 -5.31
N ILE A 114 -7.18 -10.75 -5.06
CA ILE A 114 -6.41 -11.87 -5.59
C ILE A 114 -5.78 -12.58 -4.40
N LEU A 115 -5.75 -13.91 -4.44
CA LEU A 115 -4.94 -14.72 -3.53
C LEU A 115 -3.90 -15.47 -4.37
N THR A 116 -2.64 -15.09 -4.24
CA THR A 116 -1.50 -15.82 -4.82
C THR A 116 -0.82 -16.66 -3.75
N GLU A 117 0.01 -17.63 -4.16
CA GLU A 117 0.82 -18.42 -3.23
C GLU A 117 1.83 -17.53 -2.49
N ALA A 118 2.44 -16.58 -3.19
CA ALA A 118 3.36 -15.59 -2.61
C ALA A 118 2.72 -14.67 -1.55
N MET A 119 1.41 -14.42 -1.64
CA MET A 119 0.68 -13.73 -0.56
C MET A 119 0.45 -14.65 0.64
N ARG A 120 0.29 -15.95 0.43
CA ARG A 120 0.05 -16.93 1.50
C ARG A 120 1.31 -17.24 2.28
N ASP A 121 2.45 -17.39 1.62
CA ASP A 121 3.74 -17.70 2.27
C ASP A 121 4.50 -16.44 2.72
N GLY A 122 3.98 -15.25 2.41
CA GLY A 122 4.53 -13.96 2.81
C GLY A 122 5.62 -13.41 1.90
N THR A 123 6.11 -14.15 0.91
CA THR A 123 7.22 -13.71 0.04
C THR A 123 6.90 -12.45 -0.78
N ALA A 124 5.62 -12.18 -1.05
CA ALA A 124 5.19 -10.96 -1.72
C ALA A 124 5.45 -9.67 -0.91
N ILE A 125 5.68 -9.78 0.41
CA ILE A 125 5.96 -8.60 1.24
C ILE A 125 7.34 -8.02 0.98
N ASP A 126 8.33 -8.83 0.63
CA ASP A 126 9.70 -8.36 0.36
C ASP A 126 9.73 -7.44 -0.87
N TYR A 127 9.01 -7.82 -1.93
CA TYR A 127 8.80 -6.97 -3.10
C TYR A 127 8.10 -5.65 -2.72
N THR A 128 7.05 -5.75 -1.90
CA THR A 128 6.30 -4.57 -1.46
C THR A 128 7.20 -3.62 -0.67
N LEU A 129 7.98 -4.13 0.29
CA LEU A 129 8.89 -3.32 1.10
C LEU A 129 9.97 -2.61 0.27
N ALA A 130 10.48 -3.27 -0.78
CA ALA A 130 11.39 -2.63 -1.73
C ALA A 130 10.69 -1.48 -2.46
N ALA A 131 9.50 -1.73 -3.03
CA ALA A 131 8.73 -0.71 -3.74
C ALA A 131 8.32 0.47 -2.85
N LEU A 132 7.94 0.22 -1.59
CA LEU A 132 7.60 1.27 -0.62
C LEU A 132 8.80 2.19 -0.35
N ARG A 133 10.01 1.63 -0.19
CA ARG A 133 11.24 2.40 0.06
C ARG A 133 11.61 3.26 -1.14
N ASP A 134 11.40 2.77 -2.35
CA ASP A 134 11.69 3.50 -3.59
C ASP A 134 10.79 4.72 -3.80
N THR A 135 9.64 4.81 -3.10
CA THR A 135 8.76 5.99 -3.17
C THR A 135 9.38 7.25 -2.56
N GLY A 136 10.39 7.10 -1.69
CA GLY A 136 11.00 8.22 -0.95
C GLY A 136 10.18 8.75 0.24
N TYR A 137 9.06 8.10 0.58
CA TYR A 137 8.24 8.45 1.74
C TYR A 137 8.58 7.63 2.99
N LEU A 138 8.18 8.13 4.15
CA LEU A 138 8.37 7.43 5.42
C LEU A 138 7.59 6.10 5.44
N VAL A 139 8.33 5.00 5.51
CA VAL A 139 7.78 3.65 5.72
C VAL A 139 7.82 3.32 7.21
N ASP A 140 6.63 3.20 7.81
CA ASP A 140 6.46 2.89 9.23
C ASP A 140 6.36 1.36 9.40
N MET A 141 7.48 0.74 9.80
CA MET A 141 7.59 -0.71 9.87
C MET A 141 6.62 -1.36 10.87
N GLU A 142 5.99 -0.62 11.80
CA GLU A 142 4.94 -1.16 12.66
C GLU A 142 3.76 -1.71 11.84
N PHE A 143 3.46 -1.08 10.70
CA PHE A 143 2.36 -1.50 9.82
C PHE A 143 2.77 -2.57 8.82
N TRP A 144 4.07 -2.83 8.65
CA TRP A 144 4.60 -3.75 7.63
C TRP A 144 5.31 -4.97 8.21
N ALA A 145 5.52 -5.02 9.53
CA ALA A 145 6.03 -6.18 10.25
C ALA A 145 4.89 -7.18 10.50
N GLY A 146 4.51 -7.93 9.45
CA GLY A 146 3.47 -8.94 9.53
C GLY A 146 3.30 -9.67 8.20
N GLU A 147 2.54 -10.76 8.22
CA GLU A 147 2.21 -11.51 7.00
C GLU A 147 1.43 -10.62 6.03
N ALA A 148 1.75 -10.73 4.73
CA ALA A 148 0.87 -10.23 3.68
C ALA A 148 -0.47 -10.96 3.83
N GLU A 149 -1.58 -10.22 3.91
CA GLU A 149 -2.89 -10.84 4.08
C GLU A 149 -3.68 -10.70 2.78
N SER A 150 -4.24 -11.81 2.31
CA SER A 150 -5.28 -11.74 1.31
C SER A 150 -6.63 -11.66 2.02
N CYS A 151 -7.47 -10.72 1.60
CA CYS A 151 -8.85 -10.65 2.06
C CYS A 151 -9.71 -11.84 1.61
N CYS A 152 -9.19 -12.70 0.74
CA CYS A 152 -9.91 -13.84 0.21
C CYS A 152 -9.83 -15.06 1.16
N PRO A 153 -10.90 -15.86 1.29
CA PRO A 153 -10.86 -17.11 2.03
C PRO A 153 -9.86 -18.10 1.40
N PRO A 154 -9.43 -19.16 2.12
CA PRO A 154 -8.62 -20.22 1.53
C PRO A 154 -9.29 -20.81 0.27
N ASN A 155 -8.54 -20.86 -0.84
CA ASN A 155 -9.01 -21.34 -2.15
C ASN A 155 -10.22 -20.55 -2.71
N PRO A 156 -10.12 -19.23 -2.86
CA PRO A 156 -11.21 -18.43 -3.39
C PRO A 156 -11.33 -18.68 -4.90
N PRO A 157 -12.54 -18.64 -5.48
CA PRO A 157 -12.68 -18.59 -6.93
C PRO A 157 -11.94 -17.36 -7.45
N GLN A 158 -10.96 -17.56 -8.34
CA GLN A 158 -10.13 -16.47 -8.87
C GLN A 158 -10.87 -15.79 -10.04
N PRO A 159 -10.99 -14.46 -10.06
CA PRO A 159 -11.59 -13.76 -11.19
C PRO A 159 -10.70 -13.93 -12.43
N GLY A 160 -11.21 -14.61 -13.46
CA GLY A 160 -10.56 -14.74 -14.78
C GLY A 160 -10.29 -16.16 -15.28
N LYS A 161 -10.64 -17.22 -14.53
CA LYS A 161 -10.74 -18.58 -15.08
C LYS A 161 -12.21 -18.94 -15.25
N ALA A 162 -12.74 -18.70 -16.46
CA ALA A 162 -13.91 -19.42 -16.96
C ALA A 162 -13.44 -20.75 -17.56
#